data_AF-A4RZN3-F1
#
_entry.id   AF-A4RZN3-F1
#
_cell.length_a   1.000
_cell.length_b   1.000
_cell.length_c   1.000
_cell.angle_alpha   90.00
_cell.angle_beta   90.00
_cell.angle_gamma   90.00
#
_symmetry.space_group_name_H-M   'P 1'
#
loop_
_entity.id
_entity.type
_entity.pdbx_description
1 polymer ?
#
loop_
_entity_poly.entity_id
_entity_poly.type
_entity_poly.pdbx_seq_one_letter_code
_entity_poly.pdbx_strand_id
1 'polypeptide(L)'
;MKSPLGIVFEDVDGDIAVVEFYDESDLGPRGRGIREGDVLRATSAMIPEMRYPKLNVIGGGVGRPGWRRVMYTCASSQDGNLDDVTFDQAMKAIGSNAKAGNYDVELVFERRA
;
A
#
# COMPACT_ATOMS: atom_id res chain seq x y z
N MET A 1 13.03 2.62 -4.84
CA MET A 1 12.23 2.22 -6.04
C MET A 1 11.28 3.37 -6.42
N LYS A 2 11.03 3.63 -7.72
CA LYS A 2 10.06 4.66 -8.14
C LYS A 2 8.63 4.11 -8.04
N SER A 3 7.86 4.61 -7.07
CA SER A 3 6.44 4.28 -6.95
C SER A 3 5.65 4.96 -8.07
N PRO A 4 4.56 4.34 -8.59
CA PRO A 4 3.64 4.99 -9.52
C PRO A 4 2.97 6.26 -8.94
N LEU A 5 3.13 6.52 -7.64
CA LEU A 5 2.60 7.68 -6.93
C LEU A 5 3.55 8.91 -6.95
N GLY A 6 4.67 8.84 -7.67
CA GLY A 6 5.65 9.93 -7.71
C GLY A 6 6.47 10.07 -6.41
N ILE A 7 6.48 9.04 -5.57
CA ILE A 7 7.26 8.98 -4.32
C ILE A 7 8.41 7.99 -4.48
N VAL A 8 9.60 8.36 -4.00
CA VAL A 8 10.74 7.46 -3.88
C VAL A 8 10.82 6.97 -2.44
N PHE A 9 10.76 5.65 -2.28
CA PHE A 9 10.93 4.98 -1.00
C PHE A 9 12.28 4.26 -0.95
N GLU A 10 12.87 4.28 0.23
CA GLU A 10 14.05 3.49 0.61
C GLU A 10 13.86 2.85 1.98
N ASP A 11 14.60 1.77 2.23
CA ASP A 11 14.72 1.16 3.55
C ASP A 11 15.87 1.87 4.28
N VAL A 12 15.52 2.59 5.35
CA VAL A 12 16.46 3.33 6.20
C VAL A 12 16.35 2.75 7.60
N ASP A 13 17.40 2.03 8.02
CA ASP A 13 17.49 1.39 9.33
C ASP A 13 16.28 0.49 9.68
N GLY A 14 15.70 -0.20 8.68
CA GLY A 14 14.55 -1.08 8.84
C GLY A 14 13.19 -0.36 8.81
N ASP A 15 13.16 0.92 8.49
CA ASP A 15 11.96 1.70 8.25
C ASP A 15 11.84 2.06 6.76
N ILE A 16 10.64 1.90 6.17
CA ILE A 16 10.39 2.33 4.79
C ILE A 16 10.12 3.83 4.78
N ALA A 17 11.12 4.63 4.43
CA ALA A 17 11.07 6.08 4.49
C ALA A 17 10.89 6.71 3.10
N VAL A 18 10.24 7.88 3.07
CA VAL A 18 10.20 8.76 1.90
C VAL A 18 11.53 9.51 1.80
N VAL A 19 12.24 9.37 0.69
CA VAL A 19 13.55 10.04 0.50
C VAL A 19 13.52 11.16 -0.53
N GLU A 20 12.62 11.07 -1.52
CA GLU A 20 12.52 12.03 -2.61
C GLU A 20 11.13 11.95 -3.24
N PHE A 21 10.72 13.02 -3.92
CA PHE A 21 9.55 13.05 -4.79
C PHE A 21 9.95 13.27 -6.24
N TYR A 22 9.38 12.48 -7.15
CA TYR A 22 9.47 12.73 -8.58
C TYR A 22 8.35 13.65 -9.07
N ASP A 23 7.19 13.59 -8.43
CA ASP A 23 6.07 14.50 -8.69
C ASP A 23 6.10 15.63 -7.67
N GLU A 24 6.61 16.79 -8.11
CA GLU A 24 6.67 18.02 -7.30
C GLU A 24 5.42 18.89 -7.44
N SER A 25 4.37 18.43 -8.12
CA SER A 25 3.15 19.22 -8.29
C SER A 25 2.36 19.36 -6.97
N ASP A 26 1.61 20.46 -6.85
CA ASP A 26 0.70 20.70 -5.72
C ASP A 26 -0.46 19.69 -5.64
N LEU A 27 -0.73 18.96 -6.72
CA LEU A 27 -1.71 17.87 -6.74
C LEU A 27 -1.09 16.52 -6.37
N GLY A 28 0.24 16.45 -6.41
CA GLY A 28 1.06 15.30 -6.09
C GLY A 28 1.24 15.07 -4.59
N PRO A 29 2.13 14.15 -4.22
CA PRO A 29 2.32 13.71 -2.83
C PRO A 29 2.75 14.84 -1.88
N ARG A 30 3.55 15.81 -2.34
CA ARG A 30 3.94 16.97 -1.52
C ARG A 30 2.74 17.85 -1.15
N GLY A 31 1.85 18.12 -2.10
CA GLY A 31 0.64 18.91 -1.85
C GLY A 31 -0.38 18.21 -0.94
N ARG A 32 -0.28 16.88 -0.83
CA ARG A 32 -1.05 16.07 0.16
C ARG A 32 -0.43 16.06 1.55
N GLY A 33 0.67 16.80 1.76
CA GLY A 33 1.32 16.96 3.06
C GLY A 33 2.34 15.88 3.42
N ILE A 34 2.68 14.99 2.48
CA ILE A 34 3.77 14.01 2.65
C ILE A 34 5.11 14.74 2.52
N ARG A 35 6.09 14.38 3.35
CA ARG A 35 7.42 14.99 3.40
C ARG A 35 8.51 13.92 3.33
N GLU A 36 9.69 14.35 2.91
CA GLU A 36 10.91 13.56 3.06
C GLU A 36 11.14 13.25 4.55
N GLY A 37 11.58 12.03 4.84
CA GLY A 37 11.72 11.49 6.19
C GLY A 37 10.44 10.90 6.80
N ASP A 38 9.27 11.09 6.18
CA ASP A 38 8.05 10.41 6.64
C ASP A 38 8.20 8.88 6.45
N VAL A 39 7.78 8.12 7.46
CA VAL A 39 7.90 6.66 7.48
C VAL A 39 6.57 6.00 7.14
N LEU A 40 6.56 5.10 6.17
CA LEU A 40 5.38 4.36 5.75
C LEU A 40 5.02 3.30 6.81
N ARG A 41 3.81 3.40 7.36
CA ARG A 41 3.27 2.47 8.37
C ARG A 41 2.19 1.54 7.85
N ALA A 42 1.47 1.96 6.82
CA ALA A 42 0.55 1.07 6.14
C ALA A 42 0.26 1.54 4.72
N THR A 43 -0.13 0.60 3.87
CA THR A 43 -0.62 0.87 2.52
C THR A 43 -1.87 0.06 2.24
N SER A 44 -2.78 0.59 1.43
CA SER A 44 -3.84 -0.25 0.86
C SER A 44 -3.24 -1.24 -0.13
N ALA A 45 -3.81 -2.44 -0.15
CA ALA A 45 -3.52 -3.48 -1.12
C ALA A 45 -4.82 -4.10 -1.64
N MET A 46 -4.75 -4.68 -2.82
CA MET A 46 -5.85 -5.43 -3.43
C MET A 46 -5.43 -6.88 -3.51
N ILE A 47 -6.17 -7.75 -2.82
CA ILE A 47 -5.96 -9.19 -2.87
C ILE A 47 -7.03 -9.85 -3.76
N PRO A 48 -6.67 -10.86 -4.57
CA PRO A 48 -7.66 -11.63 -5.30
C PRO A 48 -8.60 -12.35 -4.33
N GLU A 49 -9.90 -12.29 -4.59
CA GLU A 49 -10.91 -12.96 -3.77
C GLU A 49 -12.01 -13.54 -4.65
N MET A 50 -12.46 -14.74 -4.32
CA MET A 50 -13.66 -15.33 -4.92
C MET A 50 -14.89 -14.80 -4.20
N ARG A 51 -15.71 -14.02 -4.90
CA ARG A 51 -16.96 -13.48 -4.35
C ARG A 51 -18.11 -14.44 -4.62
N TYR A 52 -18.82 -14.80 -3.56
CA TYR A 52 -20.03 -15.64 -3.63
C TYR A 52 -21.25 -14.78 -3.26
N PRO A 53 -22.13 -14.45 -4.22
CA PRO A 53 -23.39 -13.79 -3.90
C PRO A 53 -24.19 -14.64 -2.90
N LYS A 54 -24.80 -14.00 -1.89
CA LYS A 54 -25.45 -14.70 -0.77
C LYS A 54 -26.48 -15.76 -1.20
N LEU A 55 -27.17 -15.55 -2.32
CA LEU A 55 -28.15 -16.49 -2.88
C LEU A 55 -27.53 -17.61 -3.72
N ASN A 56 -26.31 -17.42 -4.23
CA ASN A 56 -25.59 -18.41 -5.03
C ASN A 56 -24.99 -19.52 -4.16
N VAL A 57 -24.74 -19.28 -2.87
CA VAL A 57 -24.24 -20.33 -1.95
C VAL A 57 -25.29 -21.43 -1.75
N ILE A 58 -26.58 -21.08 -1.76
CA ILE A 58 -27.69 -22.02 -1.54
C ILE A 58 -28.06 -22.75 -2.83
N GLY A 59 -27.94 -22.10 -3.99
CA GLY A 59 -28.34 -22.65 -5.30
C GLY A 59 -27.21 -23.31 -6.12
N GLY A 60 -26.02 -23.50 -5.56
CA GLY A 60 -24.87 -24.06 -6.30
C GLY A 60 -24.26 -23.11 -7.35
N GLY A 61 -24.40 -21.80 -7.15
CA GLY A 61 -23.92 -20.78 -8.08
C GLY A 61 -22.40 -20.64 -8.11
N VAL A 62 -21.89 -20.25 -9.27
CA VAL A 62 -20.45 -20.08 -9.54
C VAL A 62 -19.91 -18.82 -8.86
N GLY A 63 -18.84 -18.96 -8.08
CA GLY A 63 -18.11 -17.83 -7.52
C GLY A 63 -17.49 -16.98 -8.62
N ARG A 64 -17.52 -15.65 -8.46
CA ARG A 64 -16.92 -14.74 -9.45
C ARG A 64 -15.57 -14.24 -8.93
N PRO A 65 -14.51 -14.25 -9.77
CA PRO A 65 -13.26 -13.59 -9.43
C PRO A 65 -13.50 -12.11 -9.14
N GLY A 66 -12.91 -11.62 -8.07
CA GLY A 66 -12.95 -10.23 -7.69
C GLY A 66 -11.71 -9.86 -6.90
N TRP A 67 -11.73 -8.65 -6.34
CA TRP A 67 -10.66 -8.12 -5.52
C TRP A 67 -11.22 -7.62 -4.19
N ARG A 68 -10.48 -7.78 -3.11
CA ARG A 68 -10.79 -7.20 -1.82
C ARG A 68 -9.72 -6.19 -1.45
N ARG A 69 -10.16 -5.00 -1.02
CA ARG A 69 -9.26 -3.98 -0.47
C ARG A 69 -8.91 -4.35 0.96
N VAL A 70 -7.64 -4.29 1.29
CA VAL A 70 -7.11 -4.52 2.64
C VAL A 70 -6.12 -3.42 2.99
N MET A 71 -6.00 -3.12 4.27
CA MET A 71 -4.87 -2.33 4.77
C MET A 71 -3.76 -3.29 5.18
N TYR A 72 -2.57 -3.05 4.64
CA TYR A 72 -1.39 -3.83 4.87
C TYR A 72 -0.40 -2.98 5.68
N THR A 73 -0.07 -3.43 6.89
CA THR A 73 0.84 -2.73 7.80
C THR A 73 2.29 -2.97 7.37
N CYS A 74 3.10 -1.92 7.33
CA CYS A 74 4.53 -2.03 7.06
C CYS A 74 5.28 -2.13 8.40
N ALA A 75 6.25 -3.04 8.50
CA ALA A 75 7.05 -3.19 9.70
C ALA A 75 7.82 -1.90 10.03
N SER A 76 7.93 -1.60 11.32
CA SER A 76 8.87 -0.61 11.85
C SER A 76 9.99 -1.31 12.59
N SER A 77 11.20 -0.75 12.49
CA SER A 77 12.35 -1.15 13.31
C SER A 77 12.07 -1.14 14.82
N GLN A 78 11.09 -0.36 15.29
CA GLN A 78 10.76 -0.20 16.71
C GLN A 78 9.84 -1.29 17.29
N ASP A 79 9.05 -1.98 16.48
CA ASP A 79 8.01 -2.89 16.99
C ASP A 79 8.49 -4.32 17.26
N GLY A 80 9.77 -4.63 17.00
CA GLY A 80 10.39 -5.93 17.31
C GLY A 80 9.82 -7.13 16.53
N ASN A 81 8.70 -6.99 15.83
CA ASN A 81 8.13 -7.92 14.86
C ASN A 81 8.56 -7.51 13.45
N LEU A 82 9.85 -7.70 13.15
CA LEU A 82 10.44 -7.45 11.84
C LEU A 82 10.05 -8.48 10.76
N ASP A 83 9.29 -9.52 11.12
CA ASP A 83 9.24 -10.75 10.33
C ASP A 83 8.27 -10.78 9.14
N ASP A 84 7.29 -9.88 9.02
CA ASP A 84 6.18 -10.16 8.08
C ASP A 84 6.08 -9.28 6.83
N VAL A 85 6.71 -8.09 6.79
CA VAL A 85 6.56 -7.17 5.65
C VAL A 85 7.86 -6.50 5.21
N THR A 86 8.47 -7.09 4.19
CA THR A 86 9.65 -6.56 3.49
C THR A 86 9.31 -5.35 2.61
N PHE A 87 10.31 -4.51 2.32
CA PHE A 87 10.20 -3.40 1.36
C PHE A 87 9.52 -3.83 0.05
N ASP A 88 9.93 -4.97 -0.49
CA ASP A 88 9.37 -5.52 -1.73
C ASP A 88 7.88 -5.89 -1.60
N GLN A 89 7.45 -6.40 -0.45
CA GLN A 89 6.03 -6.69 -0.20
C GLN A 89 5.21 -5.41 -0.11
N ALA A 90 5.73 -4.37 0.55
CA ALA A 90 5.09 -3.05 0.61
C ALA A 90 4.95 -2.41 -0.79
N MET A 91 6.00 -2.46 -1.61
CA MET A 91 5.94 -1.94 -2.98
C MET A 91 4.97 -2.72 -3.87
N LYS A 92 4.90 -4.06 -3.72
CA LYS A 92 3.91 -4.90 -4.40
C LYS A 92 2.48 -4.58 -3.96
N ALA A 93 2.27 -4.32 -2.67
CA ALA A 93 0.99 -3.91 -2.12
C ALA A 93 0.51 -2.59 -2.75
N ILE A 94 1.36 -1.56 -2.80
CA ILE A 94 1.05 -0.29 -3.48
C ILE A 94 0.67 -0.54 -4.95
N GLY A 95 1.50 -1.28 -5.68
CA GLY A 95 1.27 -1.57 -7.11
C GLY A 95 0.02 -2.43 -7.39
N SER A 96 -0.49 -3.17 -6.41
CA SER A 96 -1.68 -4.02 -6.59
C SER A 96 -2.97 -3.22 -6.84
N ASN A 97 -3.07 -2.00 -6.32
CA ASN A 97 -4.24 -1.14 -6.49
C ASN A 97 -4.46 -0.75 -7.97
N ALA A 98 -3.36 -0.50 -8.70
CA ALA A 98 -3.41 -0.26 -10.14
C ALA A 98 -3.94 -1.48 -10.90
N LYS A 99 -3.44 -2.68 -10.56
CA LYS A 99 -3.81 -3.93 -11.24
C LYS A 99 -5.27 -4.34 -11.04
N ALA A 100 -5.87 -3.97 -9.92
CA ALA A 100 -7.25 -4.36 -9.60
C ALA A 100 -8.32 -3.47 -10.26
N GLY A 101 -7.93 -2.41 -10.97
CA GLY A 101 -8.86 -1.50 -11.64
C GLY A 101 -8.52 -0.01 -11.47
N ASN A 102 -7.24 0.33 -11.29
CA ASN A 102 -6.79 1.70 -11.01
C ASN A 102 -7.47 2.34 -9.80
N TYR A 103 -7.61 1.59 -8.71
CA TYR A 103 -8.09 2.15 -7.46
C TYR A 103 -7.06 3.10 -6.84
N ASP A 104 -7.57 4.10 -6.12
CA ASP A 104 -6.74 4.99 -5.31
C ASP A 104 -5.90 4.18 -4.30
N VAL A 105 -4.67 4.65 -4.07
CA VAL A 105 -3.80 4.10 -3.03
C VAL A 105 -3.95 4.93 -1.76
N GLU A 106 -4.23 4.26 -0.65
CA GLU A 106 -4.16 4.88 0.67
C GLU A 106 -2.81 4.54 1.30
N LEU A 107 -2.10 5.57 1.75
CA LEU A 107 -0.83 5.45 2.45
C LEU A 107 -0.97 6.10 3.82
N VAL A 108 -0.43 5.42 4.84
CA VAL A 108 -0.38 5.93 6.21
C VAL A 108 1.06 6.18 6.57
N PHE A 109 1.35 7.41 6.96
CA PHE A 109 2.69 7.87 7.30
C PHE A 109 2.79 8.25 8.77
N GLU A 110 3.92 7.91 9.39
CA GLU A 110 4.36 8.50 10.65
C GLU A 110 5.39 9.59 10.36
N ARG A 111 5.17 10.77 10.94
CA ARG A 111 6.17 11.84 10.93
C ARG A 111 6.96 11.79 12.24
N ARG A 112 8.25 11.49 12.15
CA ARG A 112 9.16 11.63 13.29
C ARG A 112 9.47 13.12 13.49
N ALA A 113 9.39 13.56 14.74
CA ALA A 113 9.60 14.96 15.15
C ALA A 113 11.09 15.33 15.17
#